data_AF-A0A933BJJ7-F1
#
_entry.id   AF-A0A933BJJ7-F1
#
_cell.length_a   1.000
_cell.length_b   1.000
_cell.length_c   1.000
_cell.angle_alpha   90.00
_cell.angle_beta   90.00
_cell.angle_gamma   90.00
#
_symmetry.space_group_name_H-M   'P 1'
#
loop_
_entity.id
_entity.type
_entity.pdbx_description
1 polymer ?
#
loop_
_entity_poly.entity_id
_entity_poly.type
_entity_poly.pdbx_seq_one_letter_code
_entity_poly.pdbx_strand_id
1 'polypeptide(L)'
;MKWLLWISKPASLAKIAALLIGIELLSWFAPAAFLQYQRWRYPPLSAPEAGGEEILGKLEADRSRKLIGHYQRASRLLDEAESRGLKVPPLRSKAEAALRLNSARFRRRAHRMLSEIEMAIPPRTGAVIPVASGASAPDEEEKPLPNAKPSAGKRRR
;
A
#
# COMPACT_ATOMS: atom_id res chain seq x y z
N MET A 1 63.49 8.95 18.72
CA MET A 1 62.77 10.21 19.03
C MET A 1 63.16 11.37 18.10
N LYS A 2 63.38 11.16 16.78
CA LYS A 2 63.69 12.25 15.81
C LYS A 2 62.46 12.74 15.02
N TRP A 3 61.37 11.96 15.02
CA TRP A 3 60.15 12.28 14.28
C TRP A 3 59.31 13.39 14.93
N LEU A 4 59.36 13.52 16.27
CA LEU A 4 58.66 14.58 17.00
C LEU A 4 59.27 15.98 16.78
N LEU A 5 60.58 16.07 16.57
CA LEU A 5 61.28 17.36 16.34
C LEU A 5 61.10 17.89 14.91
N TRP A 6 60.56 17.09 13.99
CA TRP A 6 60.28 17.55 12.63
C TRP A 6 58.92 18.25 12.52
N ILE A 7 57.95 17.86 13.37
CA ILE A 7 56.60 18.44 13.42
C ILE A 7 56.62 19.84 14.06
N SER A 8 57.59 20.14 14.94
CA SER A 8 57.68 21.42 15.64
C SER A 8 58.23 22.58 14.80
N LYS A 9 58.62 22.35 13.54
CA LYS A 9 59.03 23.44 12.65
C LYS A 9 57.77 24.24 12.24
N PRO A 10 57.79 25.58 12.33
CA PRO A 10 56.63 26.39 11.98
C PRO A 10 56.19 26.17 10.51
N ALA A 11 57.15 25.88 9.63
CA ALA A 11 56.89 25.57 8.23
C ALA A 11 56.16 24.22 8.01
N SER A 12 56.38 23.21 8.83
CA SER A 12 55.62 21.95 8.75
C SER A 12 54.22 22.10 9.32
N LEU A 13 54.06 22.87 10.41
CA LEU A 13 52.75 23.19 10.98
C LEU A 13 51.88 23.98 10.00
N ALA A 14 52.44 24.97 9.31
CA ALA A 14 51.72 25.73 8.28
C ALA A 14 51.25 24.84 7.11
N LYS A 15 52.07 23.88 6.67
CA LYS A 15 51.70 22.92 5.63
C LYS A 15 50.57 21.99 6.07
N ILE A 16 50.62 21.51 7.31
CA ILE A 16 49.56 20.66 7.88
C ILE A 16 48.26 21.47 8.02
N ALA A 17 48.33 22.70 8.51
CA ALA A 17 47.18 23.59 8.61
C ALA A 17 46.55 23.88 7.22
N ALA A 18 47.36 24.18 6.21
CA ALA A 18 46.90 24.39 4.85
C ALA A 18 46.23 23.14 4.25
N LEU A 19 46.78 21.95 4.55
CA LEU A 19 46.20 20.68 4.10
C LEU A 19 44.84 20.41 4.76
N LEU A 20 44.73 20.64 6.07
CA LEU A 20 43.46 20.51 6.79
C LEU A 20 42.40 21.48 6.27
N ILE A 21 42.77 22.75 6.06
CA ILE A 21 41.87 23.77 5.47
C ILE A 21 41.43 23.36 4.07
N GLY A 22 42.33 22.83 3.24
CA GLY A 22 42.00 22.34 1.90
C GLY A 22 41.02 21.16 1.92
N ILE A 23 41.17 20.23 2.87
CA ILE A 23 40.24 19.11 3.06
C ILE A 23 38.88 19.61 3.55
N GLU A 24 38.86 20.56 4.49
CA GLU A 24 37.63 21.17 5.00
C GLU A 24 36.84 21.84 3.86
N LEU A 25 37.50 22.67 3.05
CA LEU A 25 36.92 23.32 1.87
C LEU A 25 36.42 22.32 0.84
N LEU A 26 37.19 21.27 0.56
CA LEU A 26 36.76 20.22 -0.37
C LEU A 26 35.52 19.48 0.15
N SER A 27 35.43 19.21 1.45
CA SER A 27 34.27 18.54 2.04
C SER A 27 32.99 19.39 1.98
N TRP A 28 33.11 20.73 2.01
CA TRP A 28 31.98 21.64 1.80
C TRP A 28 31.53 21.69 0.33
N PHE A 29 32.46 21.63 -0.63
CA PHE A 29 32.14 21.77 -2.06
C PHE A 29 31.82 20.46 -2.78
N ALA A 30 32.45 19.34 -2.38
CA ALA A 30 32.24 18.02 -2.98
C ALA A 30 30.76 17.57 -3.01
N PRO A 31 29.94 17.72 -1.95
CA PRO A 31 28.55 17.31 -2.00
C PRO A 31 27.72 18.14 -3.00
N ALA A 32 27.97 19.44 -3.10
CA ALA A 32 27.27 20.30 -4.06
C ALA A 32 27.60 19.94 -5.51
N ALA A 33 28.89 19.73 -5.81
CA ALA A 33 29.33 19.31 -7.14
C ALA A 33 28.81 17.91 -7.51
N PHE A 34 28.79 16.99 -6.54
CA PHE A 34 28.25 15.65 -6.74
C PHE A 34 26.74 15.65 -6.97
N LEU A 35 25.98 16.44 -6.20
CA LEU A 35 24.53 16.60 -6.40
C LEU A 35 24.23 17.24 -7.76
N GLN A 36 25.03 18.21 -8.19
CA GLN A 36 24.88 18.84 -9.50
C GLN A 36 25.19 17.86 -10.64
N TYR A 37 26.25 17.06 -10.50
CA TYR A 37 26.57 15.98 -11.43
C TYR A 37 25.47 14.93 -11.48
N GLN A 38 24.95 14.49 -10.32
CA GLN A 38 23.83 13.56 -10.26
C GLN A 38 22.58 14.11 -10.94
N ARG A 39 22.26 15.39 -10.73
CA ARG A 39 21.11 16.04 -11.37
C ARG A 39 21.27 16.19 -12.88
N TRP A 40 22.48 16.36 -13.39
CA TRP A 40 22.74 16.41 -14.83
C TRP A 40 22.74 15.02 -15.47
N ARG A 41 23.36 14.03 -14.82
CA ARG A 41 23.48 12.67 -15.34
C ARG A 41 22.19 11.85 -15.19
N TYR A 42 21.46 12.12 -14.11
CA TYR A 42 20.17 11.53 -13.77
C TYR A 42 19.21 12.69 -13.48
N PRO A 43 18.73 13.41 -14.52
CA PRO A 43 17.70 14.42 -14.30
C PRO A 43 16.54 13.76 -13.57
N PRO A 44 16.03 14.38 -12.48
CA PRO A 44 14.85 13.86 -11.83
C PRO A 44 13.78 13.78 -12.90
N LEU A 45 13.25 12.59 -13.14
CA LEU A 45 12.10 12.40 -14.01
C LEU A 45 10.96 13.18 -13.39
N SER A 46 10.83 14.45 -13.78
CA SER A 46 9.67 15.25 -13.43
C SER A 46 8.49 14.55 -14.09
N ALA A 47 7.59 14.05 -13.24
CA ALA A 47 6.47 13.22 -13.61
C ALA A 47 5.50 13.76 -14.70
N PRO A 48 5.42 15.06 -15.08
CA PRO A 48 4.43 15.45 -16.06
C PRO A 48 4.75 15.06 -17.52
N GLU A 49 6.01 14.87 -17.91
CA GLU A 49 6.34 14.67 -19.34
C GLU A 49 6.32 13.19 -19.81
N ALA A 50 6.36 12.22 -18.90
CA ALA A 50 6.41 10.80 -19.22
C ALA A 50 5.14 10.07 -18.76
N GLY A 51 4.00 10.35 -19.40
CA GLY A 51 2.76 9.57 -19.23
C GLY A 51 2.13 9.58 -17.82
N GLY A 52 2.62 10.43 -16.91
CA GLY A 52 2.17 10.47 -15.51
C GLY A 52 0.68 10.78 -15.38
N GLU A 53 0.16 11.72 -16.16
CA GLU A 53 -1.27 12.06 -16.14
C GLU A 53 -2.15 10.92 -16.68
N GLU A 54 -1.70 10.22 -17.73
CA GLU A 54 -2.42 9.07 -18.27
C GLU A 54 -2.44 7.92 -17.25
N ILE A 55 -1.32 7.66 -16.57
CA ILE A 55 -1.22 6.65 -15.51
C ILE A 55 -2.13 7.02 -14.33
N LEU A 56 -2.12 8.28 -13.89
CA LEU A 56 -2.98 8.77 -12.82
C LEU A 56 -4.46 8.68 -13.22
N GLY A 57 -4.80 9.02 -14.46
CA GLY A 57 -6.14 8.89 -15.02
C GLY A 57 -6.62 7.44 -15.05
N LYS A 58 -5.79 6.50 -15.53
CA LYS A 58 -6.08 5.06 -15.51
C LYS A 58 -6.28 4.53 -14.10
N LEU A 59 -5.40 4.91 -13.18
CA LEU A 59 -5.49 4.52 -11.77
C LEU A 59 -6.79 5.04 -11.13
N GLU A 60 -7.19 6.26 -11.44
CA GLU A 60 -8.41 6.87 -10.93
C GLU A 60 -9.66 6.22 -11.54
N ALA A 61 -9.64 5.90 -12.83
CA ALA A 61 -10.70 5.16 -13.51
C ALA A 61 -10.89 3.77 -12.89
N ASP A 62 -9.81 3.04 -12.62
CA ASP A 62 -9.87 1.72 -11.99
C ASP A 62 -10.41 1.79 -10.55
N ARG A 63 -10.02 2.81 -9.79
CA ARG A 63 -10.57 3.05 -8.44
C ARG A 63 -12.05 3.38 -8.47
N SER A 64 -12.48 4.19 -9.43
CA SER A 64 -13.89 4.50 -9.67
C SER A 64 -14.69 3.24 -10.02
N ARG A 65 -14.18 2.40 -10.94
CA ARG A 65 -14.79 1.10 -11.29
C ARG A 65 -14.97 0.18 -10.08
N LYS A 66 -13.96 0.09 -9.20
CA LYS A 66 -14.06 -0.70 -7.96
C LYS A 66 -15.19 -0.21 -7.05
N LEU A 67 -15.33 1.10 -6.89
CA LEU A 67 -16.41 1.67 -6.08
C LEU A 67 -17.79 1.39 -6.71
N ILE A 68 -17.92 1.55 -8.03
CA ILE A 68 -19.16 1.26 -8.76
C ILE A 68 -19.53 -0.22 -8.61
N GLY A 69 -18.55 -1.13 -8.74
CA GLY A 69 -18.78 -2.57 -8.55
C GLY A 69 -19.24 -2.91 -7.13
N HIS A 70 -18.65 -2.26 -6.11
CA HIS A 70 -19.08 -2.40 -4.73
C HIS A 70 -20.51 -1.88 -4.51
N TYR A 71 -20.85 -0.72 -5.09
CA TYR A 71 -22.21 -0.18 -5.05
C TYR A 71 -23.21 -1.15 -5.71
N GLN A 72 -22.91 -1.68 -6.89
CA GLN A 72 -23.81 -2.63 -7.58
C GLN A 72 -24.07 -3.87 -6.73
N ARG A 73 -23.05 -4.38 -6.02
CA ARG A 73 -23.20 -5.49 -5.08
C ARG A 73 -24.11 -5.11 -3.91
N ALA A 74 -23.87 -3.96 -3.29
CA ALA A 74 -24.69 -3.46 -2.20
C ALA A 74 -26.15 -3.24 -2.64
N SER A 75 -26.39 -2.70 -3.83
CA SER A 75 -27.74 -2.53 -4.39
C SER A 75 -28.46 -3.87 -4.57
N ARG A 76 -27.79 -4.92 -5.07
CA ARG A 76 -28.38 -6.26 -5.15
C ARG A 76 -28.77 -6.81 -3.78
N LEU A 77 -27.91 -6.62 -2.77
CA LEU A 77 -28.23 -7.03 -1.39
C LEU A 77 -29.43 -6.25 -0.83
N LEU A 78 -29.54 -4.97 -1.16
CA LEU A 78 -30.68 -4.12 -0.78
C LEU A 78 -31.97 -4.59 -1.46
N ASP A 79 -31.93 -4.92 -2.75
CA ASP A 79 -33.10 -5.44 -3.48
C ASP A 79 -33.54 -6.80 -2.92
N GLU A 80 -32.59 -7.68 -2.59
CA GLU A 80 -32.87 -8.95 -1.91
C GLU A 80 -33.41 -8.77 -0.48
N ALA A 81 -33.00 -7.71 0.22
CA ALA A 81 -33.50 -7.39 1.55
C ALA A 81 -34.93 -6.83 1.47
N GLU A 82 -35.22 -6.01 0.45
CA GLU A 82 -36.54 -5.48 0.17
C GLU A 82 -37.53 -6.61 -0.15
N SER A 83 -37.11 -7.62 -0.93
CA SER A 83 -37.94 -8.80 -1.20
C SER A 83 -38.22 -9.65 0.04
N ARG A 84 -37.44 -9.49 1.12
CA ARG A 84 -37.67 -10.13 2.43
C ARG A 84 -38.54 -9.28 3.36
N GLY A 85 -39.01 -8.12 2.91
CA GLY A 85 -39.83 -7.20 3.70
C GLY A 85 -39.03 -6.31 4.66
N LEU A 86 -37.70 -6.19 4.49
CA LEU A 86 -36.90 -5.28 5.31
C LEU A 86 -37.12 -3.82 4.88
N LYS A 87 -36.98 -2.88 5.82
CA LYS A 87 -37.08 -1.44 5.54
C LYS A 87 -35.77 -0.92 4.92
N VAL A 88 -35.70 -0.93 3.60
CA VAL A 88 -34.53 -0.55 2.79
C VAL A 88 -34.41 0.94 2.39
N PRO A 89 -35.47 1.79 2.34
CA PRO A 89 -35.36 3.16 1.82
C PRO A 89 -34.21 4.03 2.40
N PRO A 90 -33.96 4.06 3.73
CA PRO A 90 -32.85 4.86 4.27
C PRO A 90 -31.47 4.31 3.91
N LEU A 91 -31.35 3.00 3.69
CA LEU A 91 -30.10 2.38 3.26
C LEU A 91 -29.83 2.64 1.77
N ARG A 92 -30.88 2.64 0.94
CA ARG A 92 -30.78 2.98 -0.48
C ARG A 92 -30.33 4.43 -0.69
N SER A 93 -30.90 5.39 0.05
CA SER A 93 -30.46 6.79 -0.02
C SER A 93 -29.00 6.97 0.42
N LYS A 94 -28.55 6.21 1.43
CA LYS A 94 -27.15 6.19 1.87
C LYS A 94 -26.21 5.60 0.80
N ALA A 95 -26.64 4.56 0.08
CA ALA A 95 -25.89 3.99 -1.03
C ALA A 95 -25.72 4.99 -2.18
N GLU A 96 -26.78 5.71 -2.53
CA GLU A 96 -26.74 6.77 -3.54
C GLU A 96 -25.84 7.94 -3.10
N ALA A 97 -25.90 8.33 -1.82
CA ALA A 97 -24.99 9.33 -1.27
C ALA A 97 -23.52 8.88 -1.36
N ALA A 98 -23.23 7.59 -1.19
CA ALA A 98 -21.88 7.05 -1.37
C ALA A 98 -21.39 7.18 -2.82
N LEU A 99 -22.25 6.99 -3.83
CA LEU A 99 -21.89 7.21 -5.24
C LEU A 99 -21.55 8.67 -5.54
N ARG A 100 -22.28 9.63 -4.94
CA ARG A 100 -21.97 11.06 -5.08
C ARG A 100 -20.59 11.43 -4.52
N LEU A 101 -20.02 10.59 -3.65
CA LEU A 101 -18.68 10.73 -3.09
C LEU A 101 -17.60 10.01 -3.89
N ASN A 102 -17.83 9.67 -5.16
CA ASN A 102 -16.84 9.07 -6.06
C ASN A 102 -15.81 10.10 -6.58
N SER A 103 -15.12 10.76 -5.67
CA SER A 103 -13.95 11.59 -5.96
C SER A 103 -12.75 11.11 -5.16
N ALA A 104 -11.54 11.40 -5.66
CA ALA A 104 -10.29 10.96 -5.04
C ALA A 104 -10.22 11.24 -3.52
N ARG A 105 -10.72 12.41 -3.09
CA ARG A 105 -10.69 12.85 -1.68
C ARG A 105 -11.66 12.07 -0.78
N PHE A 106 -12.83 11.68 -1.29
CA PHE A 106 -13.92 11.11 -0.47
C PHE A 106 -14.16 9.62 -0.68
N ARG A 107 -13.45 8.98 -1.62
CA ARG A 107 -13.64 7.55 -1.95
C ARG A 107 -13.50 6.61 -0.76
N ARG A 108 -12.58 6.87 0.17
CA ARG A 108 -12.44 6.07 1.40
C ARG A 108 -13.72 6.10 2.25
N ARG A 109 -14.37 7.26 2.34
CA ARG A 109 -15.65 7.42 3.04
C ARG A 109 -16.77 6.71 2.30
N ALA A 110 -16.80 6.81 0.96
CA ALA A 110 -17.78 6.09 0.15
C ALA A 110 -17.71 4.57 0.37
N HIS A 111 -16.51 3.98 0.38
CA HIS A 111 -16.35 2.55 0.67
C HIS A 111 -16.85 2.19 2.07
N ARG A 112 -16.53 2.98 3.11
CA ARG A 112 -17.04 2.73 4.47
C ARG A 112 -18.57 2.77 4.52
N MET A 113 -19.19 3.75 3.89
CA MET A 113 -20.65 3.86 3.84
C MET A 113 -21.29 2.63 3.17
N LEU A 114 -20.68 2.12 2.09
CA LEU A 114 -21.15 0.90 1.43
C LEU A 114 -20.95 -0.34 2.31
N SER A 115 -19.79 -0.48 2.97
CA SER A 115 -19.54 -1.60 3.90
C SER A 115 -20.47 -1.56 5.13
N GLU A 116 -20.78 -0.37 5.65
CA GLU A 116 -21.77 -0.21 6.72
C GLU A 116 -23.16 -0.69 6.27
N ILE A 117 -23.53 -0.47 5.01
CA ILE A 117 -24.79 -0.97 4.44
C ILE A 117 -24.76 -2.49 4.33
N GLU A 118 -23.66 -3.06 3.83
CA GLU A 118 -23.50 -4.52 3.74
C GLU A 118 -23.61 -5.19 5.12
N MET A 119 -23.02 -4.60 6.16
CA MET A 119 -23.09 -5.10 7.53
C MET A 119 -24.47 -4.93 8.18
N ALA A 120 -25.24 -3.92 7.77
CA ALA A 120 -26.59 -3.68 8.28
C ALA A 120 -27.62 -4.67 7.72
N ILE A 121 -27.34 -5.28 6.56
CA ILE A 121 -28.22 -6.27 5.94
C ILE A 121 -27.91 -7.64 6.55
N PRO A 122 -28.88 -8.30 7.21
CA PRO A 122 -28.65 -9.62 7.78
C PRO A 122 -28.30 -10.63 6.67
N PRO A 123 -27.21 -11.42 6.83
CA PRO A 123 -26.87 -12.46 5.87
C PRO A 123 -28.03 -13.45 5.77
N ARG A 124 -28.21 -14.07 4.58
CA ARG A 124 -29.13 -15.21 4.47
C ARG A 124 -28.66 -16.26 5.48
N THR A 125 -29.53 -16.58 6.44
CA THR A 125 -29.34 -17.68 7.39
C THR A 125 -28.98 -18.93 6.58
N GLY A 126 -27.72 -19.35 6.60
CA GLY A 126 -27.22 -20.46 5.78
C GLY A 126 -25.92 -20.20 4.99
N ALA A 127 -25.44 -18.95 4.90
CA ALA A 127 -24.09 -18.70 4.39
C ALA A 127 -23.04 -19.02 5.48
N VAL A 128 -22.74 -20.31 5.64
CA VAL A 128 -21.57 -20.76 6.41
C VAL A 128 -20.34 -20.19 5.71
N ILE A 129 -19.70 -19.21 6.32
CA ILE A 129 -18.38 -18.73 5.90
C ILE A 129 -17.46 -19.95 6.06
N PRO A 130 -16.79 -20.45 5.01
CA PRO A 130 -15.72 -21.41 5.22
C PRO A 130 -14.60 -20.67 5.94
N VAL A 131 -14.60 -20.75 7.27
CA VAL A 131 -13.42 -20.48 8.07
C VAL A 131 -12.39 -21.48 7.57
N ALA A 132 -11.31 -20.98 6.99
CA ALA A 132 -10.14 -21.80 6.68
C ALA A 132 -9.75 -22.52 7.98
N SER A 133 -9.97 -23.82 8.02
CA SER A 133 -9.74 -24.66 9.19
C SER A 133 -8.26 -24.59 9.58
N GLY A 134 -7.98 -23.85 10.65
CA GLY A 134 -6.63 -23.62 11.15
C GLY A 134 -6.57 -22.96 12.53
N ALA A 135 -7.69 -22.89 13.25
CA ALA A 135 -7.73 -22.39 14.63
C ALA A 135 -8.77 -23.18 15.45
N SER A 136 -8.27 -24.28 16.00
CA SER A 136 -8.60 -24.90 17.29
C SER A 136 -10.01 -24.70 17.87
N ALA A 137 -10.78 -25.78 17.90
CA ALA A 137 -11.73 -26.07 18.98
C ALA A 137 -11.35 -27.43 19.58
N PRO A 138 -11.13 -27.56 20.90
CA PRO A 138 -10.87 -28.84 21.54
C PRO A 138 -12.18 -29.60 21.77
N ASP A 139 -12.05 -30.92 21.72
CA ASP A 139 -12.92 -31.96 22.28
C ASP A 139 -14.36 -32.08 21.72
N GLU A 140 -14.59 -33.10 20.89
CA GLU A 140 -15.37 -34.29 21.29
C GLU A 140 -15.51 -35.31 20.13
N GLU A 141 -15.24 -36.57 20.49
CA GLU A 141 -15.69 -37.85 19.91
C GLU A 141 -15.01 -38.48 18.66
N GLU A 142 -14.41 -39.64 18.96
CA GLU A 142 -13.73 -40.62 18.13
C GLU A 142 -14.52 -41.13 16.91
N LYS A 143 -13.80 -41.23 15.77
CA LYS A 143 -13.88 -42.36 14.83
C LYS A 143 -12.58 -42.42 14.00
N PRO A 144 -11.79 -43.50 14.04
CA PRO A 144 -10.57 -43.57 13.24
C PRO A 144 -10.92 -43.86 11.78
N LEU A 145 -10.60 -42.91 10.88
CA LEU A 145 -10.66 -43.13 9.43
C LEU A 145 -9.37 -43.83 8.97
N PRO A 146 -9.46 -44.83 8.06
CA PRO A 146 -8.33 -45.65 7.66
C PRO A 146 -7.33 -44.87 6.78
N ASN A 147 -6.05 -45.13 7.07
CA ASN A 147 -4.85 -44.61 6.43
C ASN A 147 -4.93 -44.62 4.88
N ALA A 148 -4.95 -43.46 4.24
CA ALA A 148 -4.72 -43.31 2.80
C ALA A 148 -3.50 -42.42 2.54
N LYS A 149 -2.48 -43.03 1.94
CA LYS A 149 -1.13 -42.52 1.65
C LYS A 149 -1.14 -41.23 0.81
N PRO A 150 -0.14 -40.34 0.95
CA PRO A 150 -0.03 -39.15 0.11
C PRO A 150 0.39 -39.51 -1.32
N SER A 151 -0.42 -39.11 -2.30
CA SER A 151 -0.06 -39.22 -3.72
C SER A 151 0.95 -38.12 -4.11
N ALA A 152 2.05 -38.54 -4.73
CA ALA A 152 3.15 -37.67 -5.13
C ALA A 152 2.75 -36.73 -6.27
N GLY A 153 2.84 -35.42 -6.03
CA GLY A 153 2.63 -34.39 -7.03
C GLY A 153 3.75 -34.38 -8.08
N LYS A 154 3.40 -34.70 -9.33
CA LYS A 154 4.27 -34.65 -10.50
C LYS A 154 4.46 -33.20 -10.94
N ARG A 155 5.63 -32.63 -10.63
CA ARG A 155 6.10 -31.31 -11.07
C ARG A 155 6.29 -31.34 -12.60
N ARG A 156 5.44 -30.63 -13.35
CA ARG A 156 5.65 -30.37 -14.79
C ARG A 156 6.47 -29.09 -14.95
N ARG A 157 7.46 -29.19 -15.84
CA ARG A 157 8.38 -28.14 -16.28
C ARG A 157 7.66 -27.04 -17.03
#